data_AF-A0A5B7LID0-F1
#
_entry.id   AF-A0A5B7LID0-F1
#
_cell.length_a   1.000
_cell.length_b   1.000
_cell.length_c   1.000
_cell.angle_alpha   90.00
_cell.angle_beta   90.00
_cell.angle_gamma   90.00
#
_symmetry.space_group_name_H-M   'P 1'
#
loop_
_entity.id
_entity.type
_entity.pdbx_description
1 polymer ?
#
loop_
_entity_poly.entity_id
_entity_poly.type
_entity_poly.pdbx_seq_one_letter_code
_entity_poly.pdbx_strand_id
1 'polypeptide(L)'
;MDAFSSTFLSTLSQHPKSLLSPNSPNTATSSPSLKVYSVRIEERPQKTTTTTSTKPAQLPQEKPNPSPYTPPKATPKRQLPIKPKQVEPSFPAVIFNAFDDFINTFIDPPLRPSVDPKHVLSNNFAPVDELPPTECEVVQGSLPTCLDGAYIRNGPNPQYLPRGPYHPFDGDGMLHSIKISQGKATFCSRYVQTYKYIVEREAGFQVIPNVFSGFNGLTASAARGAITAARAISGQFNPTNGIGLANTSLALFGGKLFALGESDLPYAVKLAPDGDIITLGRHDFDGKLFMSMTAHPKIDPETGEAFAFRYGPMPPFLSYFKIDQNGTKSPDVPIFSMTRPSFLHDFAITKKYAIFADIQIGMNPIDFITGGSPVSSDSGKVPRLGVIPRYAKDESEMKWFDVPGFNIVHAINAWDEDGGDTIVMVAPNILPVEHTLERMDMIHASVEKVKIDLKTGMVSRHPVSTRNLDFGVINPAYVGKKNRYVYAAIGDPMPKVAGIAKLDVSVAESDRRDCIVACRLFGEGCFGGEPFFVAKDPNNLEADEDDGYVVSYVHNENTGESRFLVMDAKSPNLDIVAAVKLPCRVPYGFHGLFVRDSDLRKL
;
A
#
# COMPACT_ATOMS: atom_id res chain seq x y z
N MET A 1 -6.19 -14.87 60.83
CA MET A 1 -5.85 -15.65 62.03
C MET A 1 -7.03 -16.60 62.28
N ASP A 2 -6.69 -17.89 62.27
CA ASP A 2 -7.39 -19.10 62.76
C ASP A 2 -8.78 -19.42 62.16
N ALA A 3 -9.01 -20.39 61.26
CA ALA A 3 -8.59 -21.80 61.08
C ALA A 3 -9.52 -22.85 61.74
N PHE A 4 -9.67 -23.98 61.01
CA PHE A 4 -10.30 -25.28 61.34
C PHE A 4 -11.82 -25.40 61.09
N SER A 5 -12.39 -26.46 60.50
CA SER A 5 -11.84 -27.78 60.12
C SER A 5 -12.65 -28.46 59.01
N SER A 6 -11.92 -29.27 58.25
CA SER A 6 -12.25 -30.34 57.29
C SER A 6 -13.34 -31.36 57.69
N THR A 7 -13.98 -32.03 56.71
CA THR A 7 -13.87 -33.51 56.54
C THR A 7 -14.32 -34.02 55.17
N PHE A 8 -13.60 -35.04 54.71
CA PHE A 8 -13.62 -35.79 53.44
C PHE A 8 -14.07 -37.24 53.73
N LEU A 9 -14.51 -37.99 52.71
CA LEU A 9 -14.26 -39.44 52.40
C LEU A 9 -15.36 -39.95 51.43
N SER A 10 -15.03 -40.25 50.15
CA SER A 10 -14.62 -41.58 49.59
C SER A 10 -15.80 -42.57 49.45
N THR A 11 -15.99 -43.41 48.43
CA THR A 11 -15.08 -44.21 47.59
C THR A 11 -15.89 -44.89 46.45
N LEU A 12 -15.20 -45.32 45.39
CA LEU A 12 -15.66 -45.95 44.13
C LEU A 12 -15.75 -47.50 44.16
N SER A 13 -16.31 -48.08 43.07
CA SER A 13 -16.10 -49.44 42.46
C SER A 13 -17.31 -50.41 42.60
N GLN A 14 -17.82 -51.24 41.66
CA GLN A 14 -17.36 -51.86 40.38
C GLN A 14 -18.56 -52.51 39.61
N HIS A 15 -18.37 -52.79 38.30
CA HIS A 15 -19.20 -53.37 37.17
C HIS A 15 -19.83 -54.82 37.32
N PRO A 16 -20.40 -55.54 36.28
CA PRO A 16 -21.36 -55.26 35.14
C PRO A 16 -22.37 -56.43 34.76
N LYS A 17 -23.14 -56.29 33.63
CA LYS A 17 -23.88 -57.30 32.75
C LYS A 17 -25.28 -57.79 33.23
N SER A 18 -26.34 -58.11 32.45
CA SER A 18 -26.65 -58.27 31.00
C SER A 18 -28.16 -58.63 30.78
N LEU A 19 -28.76 -58.19 29.65
CA LEU A 19 -29.87 -58.75 28.81
C LEU A 19 -31.32 -58.99 29.34
N LEU A 20 -32.31 -58.26 28.76
CA LEU A 20 -33.46 -58.74 27.94
C LEU A 20 -34.59 -57.66 27.84
N SER A 21 -35.06 -57.41 26.61
CA SER A 21 -36.16 -56.51 26.16
C SER A 21 -37.56 -57.19 26.22
N PRO A 22 -38.72 -56.62 25.75
CA PRO A 22 -39.02 -55.31 25.12
C PRO A 22 -40.29 -54.57 25.66
N ASN A 23 -40.47 -53.30 25.30
CA ASN A 23 -41.74 -52.66 24.84
C ASN A 23 -41.60 -51.13 24.68
N SER A 24 -41.97 -50.60 23.52
CA SER A 24 -42.09 -49.15 23.16
C SER A 24 -43.57 -48.68 23.37
N PRO A 25 -44.00 -47.39 23.22
CA PRO A 25 -43.39 -46.24 22.53
C PRO A 25 -43.62 -44.83 23.17
N ASN A 26 -43.23 -43.79 22.42
CA ASN A 26 -43.61 -42.37 22.44
C ASN A 26 -42.66 -41.34 23.08
N THR A 27 -42.03 -40.61 22.15
CA THR A 27 -41.10 -39.49 22.27
C THR A 27 -41.83 -38.17 22.48
N ALA A 28 -41.24 -37.36 23.35
CA ALA A 28 -41.65 -36.00 23.66
C ALA A 28 -41.22 -34.99 22.58
N THR A 29 -42.07 -33.98 22.44
CA THR A 29 -41.95 -32.75 21.66
C THR A 29 -40.72 -31.92 22.02
N SER A 30 -39.89 -31.56 21.04
CA SER A 30 -38.99 -30.41 21.11
C SER A 30 -39.14 -29.57 19.83
N SER A 31 -39.31 -28.26 20.03
CA SER A 31 -39.52 -27.27 18.98
C SER A 31 -38.19 -26.97 18.25
N PRO A 32 -38.14 -26.99 16.91
CA PRO A 32 -36.91 -26.64 16.21
C PRO A 32 -36.75 -25.13 16.06
N SER A 33 -35.60 -24.62 16.51
CA SER A 33 -35.06 -23.32 16.12
C SER A 33 -34.54 -23.40 14.68
N LEU A 34 -35.18 -22.66 13.78
CA LEU A 34 -34.77 -22.54 12.39
C LEU A 34 -33.49 -21.68 12.30
N LYS A 35 -32.33 -22.33 12.23
CA LYS A 35 -31.11 -21.76 11.65
C LYS A 35 -31.24 -21.85 10.12
N VAL A 36 -31.41 -20.70 9.46
CA VAL A 36 -31.38 -20.62 8.01
C VAL A 36 -29.92 -20.61 7.56
N TYR A 37 -29.49 -21.72 6.96
CA TYR A 37 -28.31 -21.78 6.10
C TYR A 37 -28.81 -21.82 4.66
N SER A 38 -28.62 -20.74 3.89
CA SER A 38 -28.44 -20.79 2.43
C SER A 38 -28.22 -19.38 1.87
N VAL A 39 -27.04 -19.17 1.30
CA VAL A 39 -26.81 -18.14 0.27
C VAL A 39 -26.88 -18.88 -1.05
N ARG A 40 -27.78 -18.45 -1.94
CA ARG A 40 -27.99 -19.03 -3.26
C ARG A 40 -27.22 -18.18 -4.27
N ILE A 41 -26.09 -18.68 -4.76
CA ILE A 41 -25.36 -18.10 -5.89
C ILE A 41 -25.75 -18.91 -7.12
N GLU A 42 -26.36 -18.26 -8.12
CA GLU A 42 -26.68 -18.88 -9.41
C GLU A 42 -25.49 -18.70 -10.37
N GLU A 43 -24.80 -19.79 -10.66
CA GLU A 43 -23.77 -19.85 -11.70
C GLU A 43 -24.41 -19.90 -13.10
N ARG A 44 -23.87 -19.10 -14.03
CA ARG A 44 -24.26 -19.14 -15.46
C ARG A 44 -23.17 -19.84 -16.28
N PRO A 45 -23.52 -20.65 -17.32
CA PRO A 45 -22.57 -21.56 -17.96
C PRO A 45 -21.51 -20.86 -18.82
N GLN A 46 -20.27 -21.34 -18.70
CA GLN A 46 -19.14 -21.01 -19.57
C GLN A 46 -19.42 -21.38 -21.02
N LYS A 47 -19.17 -20.44 -21.95
CA LYS A 47 -19.13 -20.73 -23.39
C LYS A 47 -17.70 -21.05 -23.81
N THR A 48 -17.50 -22.30 -24.20
CA THR A 48 -16.31 -22.83 -24.87
C THR A 48 -16.10 -22.11 -26.21
N THR A 49 -14.95 -21.46 -26.40
CA THR A 49 -14.55 -20.93 -27.71
C THR A 49 -13.32 -21.69 -28.20
N THR A 50 -13.51 -22.44 -29.28
CA THR A 50 -12.52 -23.28 -29.94
C THR A 50 -11.53 -22.44 -30.73
N THR A 51 -10.24 -22.60 -30.46
CA THR A 51 -9.12 -22.01 -31.18
C THR A 51 -8.99 -22.62 -32.58
N THR A 52 -8.96 -21.79 -33.63
CA THR A 52 -8.56 -22.21 -34.98
C THR A 52 -7.30 -21.47 -35.39
N SER A 53 -6.20 -22.23 -35.51
CA SER A 53 -4.90 -21.80 -35.97
C SER A 53 -4.93 -21.49 -37.47
N THR A 54 -4.53 -20.29 -37.86
CA THR A 54 -4.19 -19.93 -39.25
C THR A 54 -2.81 -19.28 -39.29
N LYS A 55 -1.87 -19.96 -39.97
CA LYS A 55 -0.53 -19.46 -40.29
C LYS A 55 -0.61 -18.26 -41.25
N PRO A 56 0.11 -17.15 -41.01
CA PRO A 56 0.40 -16.17 -42.05
C PRO A 56 1.62 -16.59 -42.87
N ALA A 57 1.51 -16.45 -44.18
CA ALA A 57 2.57 -16.65 -45.16
C ALA A 57 3.64 -15.56 -45.07
N GLN A 58 4.91 -15.97 -45.25
CA GLN A 58 6.07 -15.09 -45.36
C GLN A 58 6.03 -14.31 -46.69
N LEU A 59 6.29 -13.00 -46.62
CA LEU A 59 6.64 -12.16 -47.77
C LEU A 59 8.07 -11.62 -47.60
N PRO A 60 8.83 -11.40 -48.70
CA PRO A 60 10.28 -11.24 -48.67
C PRO A 60 10.72 -9.88 -48.13
N GLN A 61 11.78 -9.88 -47.31
CA GLN A 61 12.49 -8.68 -46.88
C GLN A 61 13.43 -8.17 -48.00
N GLU A 62 13.21 -6.94 -48.45
CA GLU A 62 14.21 -6.16 -49.20
C GLU A 62 15.13 -5.40 -48.23
N LYS A 63 16.45 -5.54 -48.45
CA LYS A 63 17.51 -4.83 -47.73
C LYS A 63 17.78 -3.46 -48.38
N PRO A 64 17.79 -2.34 -47.64
CA PRO A 64 18.43 -1.12 -48.09
C PRO A 64 19.92 -1.10 -47.73
N ASN A 65 20.77 -0.77 -48.70
CA ASN A 65 22.20 -0.53 -48.52
C ASN A 65 22.49 0.76 -47.71
N PRO A 66 23.61 0.83 -46.98
CA PRO A 66 23.93 1.91 -46.06
C PRO A 66 24.46 3.17 -46.78
N SER A 67 23.96 4.34 -46.37
CA SER A 67 24.49 5.66 -46.74
C SER A 67 25.54 6.12 -45.71
N PRO A 68 26.64 6.79 -46.11
CA PRO A 68 27.78 7.08 -45.25
C PRO A 68 27.48 8.16 -44.19
N TYR A 69 27.60 7.77 -42.91
CA TYR A 69 27.48 8.64 -41.75
C TYR A 69 28.79 9.42 -41.52
N THR A 70 28.70 10.74 -41.39
CA THR A 70 29.81 11.63 -41.03
C THR A 70 29.67 12.00 -39.55
N PRO A 71 30.67 11.77 -38.68
CA PRO A 71 30.52 12.02 -37.25
C PRO A 71 30.59 13.53 -36.93
N PRO A 72 29.71 14.07 -36.07
CA PRO A 72 29.83 15.44 -35.60
C PRO A 72 30.97 15.59 -34.57
N LYS A 73 31.59 16.78 -34.59
CA LYS A 73 32.76 17.18 -33.79
C LYS A 73 32.50 17.09 -32.27
N ALA A 74 33.53 16.69 -31.54
CA ALA A 74 33.54 16.51 -30.09
C ALA A 74 33.24 17.80 -29.30
N THR A 75 32.21 17.75 -28.45
CA THR A 75 31.96 18.67 -27.34
C THR A 75 32.70 18.20 -26.07
N PRO A 76 33.05 19.09 -25.12
CA PRO A 76 33.95 18.76 -24.02
C PRO A 76 33.34 17.74 -23.05
N LYS A 77 34.18 16.78 -22.62
CA LYS A 77 33.83 15.72 -21.66
C LYS A 77 33.34 16.32 -20.33
N ARG A 78 32.03 16.25 -20.09
CA ARG A 78 31.43 16.43 -18.76
C ARG A 78 31.87 15.24 -17.90
N GLN A 79 32.41 15.51 -16.71
CA GLN A 79 32.88 14.49 -15.77
C GLN A 79 31.74 13.50 -15.48
N LEU A 80 32.01 12.21 -15.74
CA LEU A 80 31.17 11.10 -15.30
C LEU A 80 31.12 11.10 -13.76
N PRO A 81 29.99 10.68 -13.14
CA PRO A 81 29.93 10.51 -11.70
C PRO A 81 31.04 9.54 -11.26
N ILE A 82 31.80 9.95 -10.24
CA ILE A 82 32.84 9.14 -9.62
C ILE A 82 32.17 7.84 -9.14
N LYS A 83 32.55 6.69 -9.71
CA LYS A 83 32.20 5.38 -9.12
C LYS A 83 32.67 5.40 -7.66
N PRO A 84 31.81 5.08 -6.67
CA PRO A 84 32.26 4.96 -5.29
C PRO A 84 33.46 4.01 -5.25
N LYS A 85 34.54 4.39 -4.56
CA LYS A 85 35.61 3.45 -4.22
C LYS A 85 34.94 2.30 -3.47
N GLN A 86 34.91 1.11 -4.05
CA GLN A 86 34.52 -0.10 -3.33
C GLN A 86 35.50 -0.27 -2.18
N VAL A 87 35.02 -0.04 -0.95
CA VAL A 87 35.80 -0.30 0.26
C VAL A 87 35.85 -1.81 0.41
N GLU A 88 37.04 -2.39 0.58
CA GLU A 88 37.14 -3.82 0.86
C GLU A 88 36.38 -4.13 2.16
N PRO A 89 35.50 -5.15 2.16
CA PRO A 89 34.70 -5.46 3.33
C PRO A 89 35.61 -5.82 4.51
N SER A 90 35.28 -5.31 5.70
CA SER A 90 36.00 -5.64 6.92
C SER A 90 35.96 -7.15 7.18
N PHE A 91 36.95 -7.69 7.90
CA PHE A 91 37.00 -9.12 8.22
C PHE A 91 35.71 -9.65 8.89
N PRO A 92 35.08 -8.96 9.86
CA PRO A 92 33.77 -9.35 10.38
C PRO A 92 32.66 -9.34 9.31
N ALA A 93 32.67 -8.39 8.37
CA ALA A 93 31.70 -8.33 7.29
C ALA A 93 31.83 -9.52 6.33
N VAL A 94 33.05 -9.96 6.03
CA VAL A 94 33.29 -11.19 5.24
C VAL A 94 32.70 -12.42 5.94
N ILE A 95 32.94 -12.56 7.25
CA ILE A 95 32.38 -13.68 8.03
C ILE A 95 30.86 -13.65 8.01
N PHE A 96 30.24 -12.52 8.34
CA PHE A 96 28.78 -12.43 8.38
C PHE A 96 28.12 -12.60 7.01
N ASN A 97 28.78 -12.15 5.93
CA ASN A 97 28.32 -12.40 4.57
C ASN A 97 28.33 -13.90 4.25
N ALA A 98 29.37 -14.63 4.64
CA ALA A 98 29.42 -16.08 4.45
C ALA A 98 28.32 -16.80 5.25
N PHE A 99 27.99 -16.32 6.45
CA PHE A 99 26.86 -16.85 7.22
C PHE A 99 25.51 -16.53 6.58
N ASP A 100 25.29 -15.31 6.06
CA ASP A 100 24.07 -15.00 5.31
C ASP A 100 23.94 -15.89 4.07
N ASP A 101 25.03 -16.11 3.34
CA ASP A 101 25.04 -17.00 2.17
C ASP A 101 24.71 -18.43 2.57
N PHE A 102 25.20 -18.90 3.74
CA PHE A 102 24.85 -20.20 4.28
C PHE A 102 23.35 -20.30 4.61
N ILE A 103 22.76 -19.29 5.27
CA ILE A 103 21.33 -19.25 5.57
C ILE A 103 20.52 -19.31 4.27
N ASN A 104 20.83 -18.43 3.31
CA ASN A 104 20.10 -18.31 2.05
C ASN A 104 20.19 -19.58 1.19
N THR A 105 21.30 -20.31 1.28
CA THR A 105 21.56 -21.51 0.45
C THR A 105 21.07 -22.80 1.10
N PHE A 106 21.16 -22.93 2.42
CA PHE A 106 20.95 -24.20 3.11
C PHE A 106 19.84 -24.19 4.17
N ILE A 107 19.42 -23.04 4.68
CA ILE A 107 18.40 -22.93 5.73
C ILE A 107 17.05 -22.48 5.15
N ASP A 108 17.03 -21.44 4.32
CA ASP A 108 15.78 -20.91 3.77
C ASP A 108 15.12 -21.81 2.71
N PRO A 109 15.85 -22.50 1.81
CA PRO A 109 15.20 -23.24 0.73
C PRO A 109 14.37 -24.46 1.21
N PRO A 110 13.26 -24.78 0.52
CA PRO A 110 12.77 -24.13 -0.69
C PRO A 110 11.98 -22.83 -0.41
N LEU A 111 12.23 -21.78 -1.20
CA LEU A 111 11.47 -20.55 -1.11
C LEU A 111 10.09 -20.70 -1.76
N ARG A 112 9.09 -20.08 -1.15
CA ARG A 112 7.75 -19.95 -1.72
C ARG A 112 7.80 -18.90 -2.86
N PRO A 113 7.01 -19.05 -3.94
CA PRO A 113 7.02 -18.09 -5.05
C PRO A 113 6.74 -16.64 -4.64
N SER A 114 5.96 -16.41 -3.58
CA SER A 114 5.63 -15.08 -3.05
C SER A 114 6.80 -14.32 -2.43
N VAL A 115 7.90 -15.01 -2.14
CA VAL A 115 9.11 -14.44 -1.56
C VAL A 115 10.37 -14.82 -2.32
N ASP A 116 10.29 -15.58 -3.41
CA ASP A 116 11.44 -15.89 -4.25
C ASP A 116 11.73 -14.69 -5.17
N PRO A 117 12.91 -14.04 -5.07
CA PRO A 117 13.26 -12.90 -5.91
C PRO A 117 13.12 -13.17 -7.41
N LYS A 118 13.31 -14.42 -7.88
CA LYS A 118 13.18 -14.77 -9.31
C LYS A 118 11.74 -14.62 -9.81
N HIS A 119 10.77 -14.82 -8.93
CA HIS A 119 9.36 -14.66 -9.22
C HIS A 119 8.89 -13.24 -8.91
N VAL A 120 9.22 -12.74 -7.72
CA VAL A 120 8.77 -11.45 -7.20
C VAL A 120 9.32 -10.26 -8.00
N LEU A 121 10.57 -10.34 -8.48
CA LEU A 121 11.20 -9.29 -9.30
C LEU A 121 11.11 -9.59 -10.80
N SER A 122 10.19 -10.44 -11.23
CA SER A 122 9.99 -10.73 -12.65
C SER A 122 9.27 -9.58 -13.38
N ASN A 123 9.51 -9.48 -14.69
CA ASN A 123 8.87 -8.49 -15.56
C ASN A 123 9.05 -7.05 -15.04
N ASN A 124 7.97 -6.26 -14.99
CA ASN A 124 8.05 -4.85 -14.58
C ASN A 124 8.20 -4.64 -13.06
N PHE A 125 8.28 -5.70 -12.25
CA PHE A 125 8.68 -5.61 -10.84
C PHE A 125 10.22 -5.55 -10.66
N ALA A 126 11.00 -5.85 -11.70
CA ALA A 126 12.45 -5.74 -11.64
C ALA A 126 12.91 -4.31 -11.32
N PRO A 127 14.02 -4.11 -10.60
CA PRO A 127 14.54 -2.78 -10.30
C PRO A 127 15.03 -2.03 -11.55
N VAL A 128 15.10 -0.70 -11.45
CA VAL A 128 15.72 0.19 -12.43
C VAL A 128 16.79 1.07 -11.77
N ASP A 129 17.72 1.58 -12.59
CA ASP A 129 18.71 2.57 -12.17
C ASP A 129 18.11 3.98 -12.06
N GLU A 130 18.79 4.86 -11.31
CA GLU A 130 18.45 6.28 -11.26
C GLU A 130 18.60 6.96 -12.61
N LEU A 131 17.65 7.83 -12.96
CA LEU A 131 17.71 8.67 -14.15
C LEU A 131 17.69 10.15 -13.73
N PRO A 132 18.70 10.96 -14.12
CA PRO A 132 18.64 12.40 -13.91
C PRO A 132 17.50 13.05 -14.69
N PRO A 133 17.14 14.31 -14.37
CA PRO A 133 16.12 15.03 -15.10
C PRO A 133 16.33 14.96 -16.61
N THR A 134 15.36 14.38 -17.30
CA THR A 134 15.41 14.07 -18.73
C THR A 134 14.12 14.52 -19.39
N GLU A 135 14.22 15.35 -20.43
CA GLU A 135 13.06 15.80 -21.20
C GLU A 135 12.35 14.62 -21.87
N CYS A 136 11.02 14.68 -21.90
CA CYS A 136 10.16 13.63 -22.43
C CYS A 136 9.34 14.13 -23.62
N GLU A 137 9.07 13.22 -24.56
CA GLU A 137 8.26 13.51 -25.75
C GLU A 137 6.76 13.34 -25.44
N VAL A 138 5.95 14.33 -25.80
CA VAL A 138 4.49 14.19 -25.81
C VAL A 138 4.09 13.54 -27.14
N VAL A 139 3.71 12.27 -27.09
CA VAL A 139 3.45 11.43 -28.28
C VAL A 139 1.99 11.41 -28.71
N GLN A 140 1.08 11.89 -27.86
CA GLN A 140 -0.34 12.02 -28.15
C GLN A 140 -0.89 13.27 -27.47
N GLY A 141 -1.73 14.03 -28.20
CA GLY A 141 -2.45 15.18 -27.66
C GLY A 141 -1.55 16.30 -27.15
N SER A 142 -1.99 17.00 -26.10
CA SER A 142 -1.25 18.13 -25.51
C SER A 142 -1.46 18.19 -24.00
N LEU A 143 -0.39 18.38 -23.24
CA LEU A 143 -0.46 18.50 -21.79
C LEU A 143 -1.30 19.73 -21.38
N PRO A 144 -2.38 19.56 -20.60
CA PRO A 144 -3.20 20.68 -20.13
C PRO A 144 -2.39 21.70 -19.33
N THR A 145 -2.65 22.99 -19.52
CA THR A 145 -1.91 24.08 -18.86
C THR A 145 -2.07 24.12 -17.34
N CYS A 146 -3.14 23.54 -16.81
CA CYS A 146 -3.35 23.43 -15.36
C CYS A 146 -2.46 22.36 -14.70
N LEU A 147 -1.85 21.46 -15.48
CA LEU A 147 -0.82 20.55 -14.99
C LEU A 147 0.51 21.32 -14.93
N ASP A 148 0.66 22.18 -13.94
CA ASP A 148 1.91 22.89 -13.64
C ASP A 148 2.40 22.49 -12.25
N GLY A 149 3.41 21.62 -12.21
CA GLY A 149 3.81 20.91 -11.00
C GLY A 149 4.52 19.60 -11.31
N ALA A 150 4.46 18.63 -10.40
CA ALA A 150 5.03 17.31 -10.59
C ALA A 150 4.14 16.22 -10.04
N TYR A 151 3.96 15.16 -10.82
CA TYR A 151 3.45 13.89 -10.31
C TYR A 151 4.62 13.04 -9.85
N ILE A 152 4.66 12.70 -8.56
CA ILE A 152 5.70 11.90 -7.94
C ILE A 152 5.05 10.63 -7.42
N ARG A 153 5.58 9.47 -7.81
CA ARG A 153 5.12 8.16 -7.31
C ARG A 153 6.25 7.46 -6.58
N ASN A 154 5.95 6.91 -5.41
CA ASN A 154 6.86 6.09 -4.63
C ASN A 154 6.67 4.60 -4.96
N GLY A 155 7.65 3.78 -4.62
CA GLY A 155 7.57 2.34 -4.79
C GLY A 155 8.88 1.64 -4.44
N PRO A 156 8.85 0.31 -4.34
CA PRO A 156 10.00 -0.48 -3.97
C PRO A 156 10.90 -0.71 -5.19
N ASN A 157 12.20 -0.54 -5.01
CA ASN A 157 13.20 -0.78 -6.03
C ASN A 157 14.48 -1.24 -5.32
N PRO A 158 14.70 -2.54 -5.11
CA PRO A 158 15.83 -2.99 -4.29
C PRO A 158 17.16 -2.53 -4.91
N GLN A 159 18.01 -1.89 -4.11
CA GLN A 159 19.31 -1.38 -4.57
C GLN A 159 20.23 -2.49 -5.09
N TYR A 160 20.17 -3.64 -4.42
CA TYR A 160 20.91 -4.85 -4.81
C TYR A 160 19.92 -5.99 -4.99
N LEU A 161 20.23 -6.88 -5.93
CA LEU A 161 19.44 -8.10 -6.08
C LEU A 161 19.45 -8.90 -4.77
N PRO A 162 18.28 -9.23 -4.21
CA PRO A 162 18.20 -9.98 -2.95
C PRO A 162 18.84 -11.36 -3.08
N ARG A 163 19.68 -11.71 -2.11
CA ARG A 163 20.35 -13.02 -2.05
C ARG A 163 19.46 -14.12 -1.46
N GLY A 164 18.43 -13.73 -0.72
CA GLY A 164 17.47 -14.62 -0.07
C GLY A 164 16.03 -14.14 -0.28
N PRO A 165 15.07 -14.64 0.52
CA PRO A 165 13.67 -14.28 0.41
C PRO A 165 13.43 -12.76 0.39
N TYR A 166 12.55 -12.32 -0.51
CA TYR A 166 12.24 -10.92 -0.78
C TYR A 166 10.76 -10.73 -1.09
N HIS A 167 10.09 -9.85 -0.35
CA HIS A 167 8.74 -9.39 -0.65
C HIS A 167 8.82 -7.99 -1.28
N PRO A 168 7.88 -7.58 -2.17
CA PRO A 168 7.89 -6.23 -2.73
C PRO A 168 7.96 -5.12 -1.69
N PHE A 169 7.38 -5.32 -0.50
CA PHE A 169 7.42 -4.34 0.58
C PHE A 169 8.81 -4.14 1.21
N ASP A 170 9.78 -5.02 0.95
CA ASP A 170 11.15 -4.93 1.48
C ASP A 170 12.11 -4.11 0.59
N GLY A 171 11.65 -3.61 -0.57
CA GLY A 171 12.49 -2.85 -1.49
C GLY A 171 12.78 -1.42 -1.04
N ASP A 172 13.97 -0.92 -1.34
CA ASP A 172 14.33 0.48 -1.08
C ASP A 172 13.41 1.44 -1.83
N GLY A 173 13.04 2.56 -1.21
CA GLY A 173 12.15 3.54 -1.82
C GLY A 173 12.79 4.26 -3.00
N MET A 174 12.13 4.23 -4.15
CA MET A 174 12.54 4.99 -5.33
C MET A 174 11.40 5.85 -5.87
N LEU A 175 11.67 7.15 -5.93
CA LEU A 175 10.75 8.17 -6.38
C LEU A 175 10.85 8.31 -7.91
N HIS A 176 9.70 8.28 -8.58
CA HIS A 176 9.57 8.50 -10.01
C HIS A 176 8.73 9.77 -10.23
N SER A 177 9.38 10.84 -10.68
CA SER A 177 8.76 12.15 -10.87
C SER A 177 8.66 12.50 -12.34
N ILE A 178 7.50 13.01 -12.74
CA ILE A 178 7.32 13.73 -13.99
C ILE A 178 6.89 15.16 -13.67
N LYS A 179 7.83 16.09 -13.84
CA LYS A 179 7.58 17.52 -13.73
C LYS A 179 6.98 18.02 -15.03
N ILE A 180 5.86 18.71 -14.95
CA ILE A 180 5.18 19.34 -16.08
C ILE A 180 5.20 20.84 -15.85
N SER A 181 5.70 21.59 -16.83
CA SER A 181 5.60 23.04 -16.82
C SER A 181 5.56 23.57 -18.24
N GLN A 182 4.66 24.53 -18.49
CA GLN A 182 4.48 25.15 -19.81
C GLN A 182 4.31 24.14 -20.96
N GLY A 183 3.59 23.05 -20.70
CA GLY A 183 3.34 21.99 -21.69
C GLY A 183 4.54 21.08 -21.99
N LYS A 184 5.65 21.20 -21.26
CA LYS A 184 6.81 20.30 -21.34
C LYS A 184 6.85 19.36 -20.16
N ALA A 185 7.36 18.15 -20.38
CA ALA A 185 7.53 17.14 -19.34
C ALA A 185 9.00 16.76 -19.16
N THR A 186 9.44 16.68 -17.89
CA THR A 186 10.78 16.24 -17.50
C THR A 186 10.64 15.11 -16.49
N PHE A 187 11.24 13.96 -16.79
CA PHE A 187 11.20 12.78 -15.94
C PHE A 187 12.49 12.62 -15.14
N CYS A 188 12.38 12.19 -13.89
CA CYS A 188 13.51 11.90 -13.01
C CYS A 188 13.19 10.70 -12.10
N SER A 189 14.19 9.87 -11.82
CA SER A 189 14.09 8.83 -10.80
C SER A 189 15.28 8.85 -9.84
N ARG A 190 14.99 8.76 -8.54
CA ARG A 190 15.96 8.84 -7.44
C ARG A 190 15.59 7.90 -6.31
N TYR A 191 16.58 7.26 -5.71
CA TYR A 191 16.39 6.60 -4.43
C TYR A 191 16.14 7.63 -3.33
N VAL A 192 15.27 7.29 -2.39
CA VAL A 192 15.25 7.97 -1.09
C VAL A 192 16.51 7.55 -0.35
N GLN A 193 17.35 8.51 0.02
CA GLN A 193 18.60 8.24 0.74
C GLN A 193 18.33 7.91 2.21
N THR A 194 17.72 6.76 2.45
CA THR A 194 17.48 6.24 3.80
C THR A 194 18.78 5.82 4.47
N TYR A 195 18.78 5.71 5.81
CA TYR A 195 19.93 5.16 6.51
C TYR A 195 20.32 3.77 5.99
N LYS A 196 19.32 2.89 5.76
CA LYS A 196 19.54 1.59 5.14
C LYS A 196 20.23 1.71 3.79
N TYR A 197 19.69 2.52 2.89
CA TYR A 197 20.24 2.71 1.55
C TYR A 197 21.70 3.19 1.61
N ILE A 198 22.02 4.17 2.46
CA ILE A 198 23.37 4.72 2.58
C ILE A 198 24.35 3.64 3.08
N VAL A 199 24.01 2.93 4.16
CA VAL A 199 24.85 1.87 4.73
C VAL A 199 25.13 0.77 3.72
N GLU A 200 24.09 0.30 3.00
CA GLU A 200 24.25 -0.77 2.01
C GLU A 200 24.97 -0.29 0.75
N ARG A 201 24.81 0.98 0.37
CA ARG A 201 25.58 1.61 -0.71
C ARG A 201 27.07 1.65 -0.38
N GLU A 202 27.43 2.03 0.83
CA GLU A 202 28.82 2.09 1.30
C GLU A 202 29.43 0.69 1.45
N ALA A 203 28.66 -0.28 1.92
CA ALA A 203 29.09 -1.67 2.04
C ALA A 203 29.23 -2.39 0.68
N GLY A 204 28.41 -2.01 -0.31
CA GLY A 204 28.36 -2.67 -1.62
C GLY A 204 27.48 -3.93 -1.66
N PHE A 205 26.71 -4.20 -0.60
CA PHE A 205 25.83 -5.36 -0.46
C PHE A 205 24.76 -5.12 0.61
N GLN A 206 23.74 -5.99 0.66
CA GLN A 206 22.67 -5.95 1.67
C GLN A 206 23.20 -6.26 3.08
N VAL A 207 22.90 -5.39 4.05
CA VAL A 207 23.36 -5.47 5.45
C VAL A 207 22.17 -5.58 6.40
N ILE A 208 21.08 -4.86 6.14
CA ILE A 208 19.89 -4.81 7.00
C ILE A 208 18.89 -5.85 6.49
N PRO A 209 18.31 -6.70 7.36
CA PRO A 209 17.43 -7.79 6.92
C PRO A 209 16.10 -7.27 6.36
N ASN A 210 15.57 -8.01 5.39
CA ASN A 210 14.19 -7.86 4.91
C ASN A 210 13.22 -8.25 6.05
N VAL A 211 12.28 -7.39 6.42
CA VAL A 211 11.42 -7.60 7.59
C VAL A 211 10.19 -8.44 7.24
N PHE A 212 9.61 -8.24 6.06
CA PHE A 212 8.41 -8.98 5.64
C PHE A 212 8.77 -10.39 5.16
N SER A 213 9.77 -10.52 4.30
CA SER A 213 10.16 -11.82 3.76
C SER A 213 11.26 -12.51 4.55
N GLY A 214 12.02 -11.80 5.37
CA GLY A 214 13.27 -12.35 5.86
C GLY A 214 13.13 -13.37 6.98
N PHE A 215 11.96 -13.55 7.56
CA PHE A 215 11.77 -14.37 8.77
C PHE A 215 10.80 -15.53 8.48
N ASN A 216 11.23 -16.48 7.65
CA ASN A 216 10.45 -17.64 7.22
C ASN A 216 10.94 -18.93 7.90
N GLY A 217 10.30 -19.37 8.98
CA GLY A 217 10.65 -20.60 9.69
C GLY A 217 11.55 -20.34 10.90
N LEU A 218 11.40 -21.17 11.94
CA LEU A 218 12.02 -20.95 13.24
C LEU A 218 13.55 -20.84 13.14
N THR A 219 14.17 -21.78 12.42
CA THR A 219 15.63 -21.84 12.27
C THR A 219 16.17 -20.65 11.47
N ALA A 220 15.51 -20.29 10.37
CA ALA A 220 15.90 -19.15 9.53
C ALA A 220 15.79 -17.84 10.32
N SER A 221 14.66 -17.63 11.01
CA SER A 221 14.42 -16.45 11.83
C SER A 221 15.44 -16.29 12.95
N ALA A 222 15.76 -17.39 13.66
CA ALA A 222 16.78 -17.37 14.72
C ALA A 222 18.17 -17.06 14.17
N ALA A 223 18.57 -17.69 13.06
CA ALA A 223 19.87 -17.49 12.45
C ALA A 223 20.05 -16.05 11.92
N ARG A 224 19.05 -15.52 11.21
CA ARG A 224 19.06 -14.14 10.70
C ARG A 224 19.01 -13.11 11.82
N GLY A 225 18.23 -13.38 12.86
CA GLY A 225 18.21 -12.54 14.07
C GLY A 225 19.59 -12.45 14.72
N ALA A 226 20.29 -13.58 14.86
CA ALA A 226 21.63 -13.63 15.42
C ALA A 226 22.66 -12.85 14.58
N ILE A 227 22.65 -13.03 13.24
CA ILE A 227 23.56 -12.29 12.36
C ILE A 227 23.23 -10.79 12.37
N THR A 228 21.95 -10.42 12.34
CA THR A 228 21.51 -9.02 12.41
C THR A 228 22.02 -8.37 13.69
N ALA A 229 21.90 -9.06 14.83
CA ALA A 229 22.44 -8.59 16.10
C ALA A 229 23.97 -8.48 16.08
N ALA A 230 24.69 -9.47 15.52
CA ALA A 230 26.14 -9.44 15.39
C ALA A 230 26.63 -8.28 14.50
N ARG A 231 25.93 -7.99 13.40
CA ARG A 231 26.19 -6.83 12.53
C ARG A 231 25.98 -5.51 13.27
N ALA A 232 24.91 -5.41 14.06
CA ALA A 232 24.67 -4.22 14.88
C ALA A 232 25.75 -4.03 15.96
N ILE A 233 26.09 -5.10 16.71
CA ILE A 233 27.10 -5.06 17.78
C ILE A 233 28.50 -4.75 17.23
N SER A 234 28.83 -5.25 16.04
CA SER A 234 30.10 -4.96 15.35
C SER A 234 30.15 -3.58 14.68
N GLY A 235 29.07 -2.80 14.75
CA GLY A 235 29.01 -1.45 14.23
C GLY A 235 28.84 -1.34 12.70
N GLN A 236 28.39 -2.41 12.03
CA GLN A 236 28.11 -2.34 10.58
C GLN A 236 26.85 -1.52 10.26
N PHE A 237 25.91 -1.47 11.19
CA PHE A 237 24.80 -0.53 11.17
C PHE A 237 24.32 -0.27 12.60
N ASN A 238 23.59 0.82 12.81
CA ASN A 238 22.96 1.16 14.08
C ASN A 238 21.44 1.27 13.90
N PRO A 239 20.63 0.36 14.47
CA PRO A 239 19.18 0.39 14.32
C PRO A 239 18.52 1.66 14.87
N THR A 240 19.15 2.41 15.77
CA THR A 240 18.61 3.69 16.27
C THR A 240 18.51 4.74 15.15
N ASN A 241 19.34 4.61 14.11
CA ASN A 241 19.34 5.51 12.96
C ASN A 241 18.25 5.18 11.93
N GLY A 242 17.44 4.15 12.20
CA GLY A 242 16.32 3.72 11.36
C GLY A 242 16.65 2.47 10.57
N ILE A 243 15.62 1.72 10.19
CA ILE A 243 15.72 0.56 9.29
C ILE A 243 14.73 0.70 8.12
N GLY A 244 14.19 1.91 7.93
CA GLY A 244 13.13 2.19 6.99
C GLY A 244 13.54 2.18 5.55
N LEU A 245 12.53 1.94 4.72
CA LEU A 245 12.64 1.89 3.26
C LEU A 245 12.13 3.16 2.59
N ALA A 246 11.23 3.91 3.27
CA ALA A 246 10.55 5.09 2.74
C ALA A 246 9.97 4.87 1.32
N ASN A 247 9.37 3.69 1.09
CA ASN A 247 8.97 3.18 -0.22
C ASN A 247 7.47 3.24 -0.50
N THR A 248 6.64 3.62 0.49
CA THR A 248 5.20 3.37 0.45
C THR A 248 4.45 4.51 -0.23
N SER A 249 4.63 5.74 0.23
CA SER A 249 3.83 6.88 -0.26
C SER A 249 4.59 8.20 -0.19
N LEU A 250 3.92 9.28 -0.61
CA LEU A 250 4.35 10.66 -0.44
C LEU A 250 3.23 11.50 0.17
N ALA A 251 3.59 12.51 0.95
CA ALA A 251 2.63 13.47 1.49
C ALA A 251 3.24 14.87 1.62
N LEU A 252 2.42 15.88 1.40
CA LEU A 252 2.77 17.29 1.57
C LEU A 252 2.00 17.87 2.76
N PHE A 253 2.71 18.20 3.84
CA PHE A 253 2.13 18.85 5.02
C PHE A 253 3.21 19.53 5.84
N GLY A 254 2.84 20.46 6.72
CA GLY A 254 3.80 21.15 7.59
C GLY A 254 4.93 21.86 6.83
N GLY A 255 4.63 22.37 5.62
CA GLY A 255 5.60 23.04 4.75
C GLY A 255 6.68 22.12 4.17
N LYS A 256 6.51 20.79 4.17
CA LYS A 256 7.49 19.84 3.64
C LYS A 256 6.84 18.73 2.82
N LEU A 257 7.58 18.24 1.83
CA LEU A 257 7.25 17.01 1.11
C LEU A 257 7.99 15.84 1.76
N PHE A 258 7.27 14.79 2.09
CA PHE A 258 7.82 13.60 2.74
C PHE A 258 7.66 12.36 1.86
N ALA A 259 8.69 11.52 1.82
CA ALA A 259 8.58 10.12 1.46
C ALA A 259 8.34 9.30 2.73
N LEU A 260 7.33 8.44 2.71
CA LEU A 260 6.85 7.71 3.88
C LEU A 260 7.02 6.20 3.73
N GLY A 261 7.24 5.53 4.85
CA GLY A 261 7.23 4.07 4.96
C GLY A 261 6.96 3.67 6.40
N GLU A 262 6.11 2.67 6.60
CA GLU A 262 5.50 2.37 7.90
C GLU A 262 6.48 1.93 9.01
N SER A 263 7.70 1.53 8.62
CA SER A 263 8.73 1.00 9.51
C SER A 263 9.68 2.06 10.08
N ASP A 264 9.56 3.34 9.68
CA ASP A 264 10.51 4.38 10.08
C ASP A 264 9.89 5.79 10.11
N LEU A 265 10.67 6.75 10.58
CA LEU A 265 10.40 8.18 10.47
C LEU A 265 10.26 8.60 9.00
N PRO A 266 9.48 9.66 8.70
CA PRO A 266 9.38 10.20 7.37
C PRO A 266 10.72 10.78 6.90
N TYR A 267 10.99 10.71 5.60
CA TYR A 267 12.15 11.33 4.98
C TYR A 267 11.71 12.58 4.21
N ALA A 268 12.20 13.75 4.60
CA ALA A 268 11.96 14.98 3.88
C ALA A 268 12.67 14.94 2.53
N VAL A 269 11.96 15.34 1.47
CA VAL A 269 12.48 15.42 0.10
C VAL A 269 12.16 16.78 -0.51
N LYS A 270 12.97 17.20 -1.47
CA LYS A 270 12.81 18.46 -2.20
C LYS A 270 12.79 18.20 -3.69
N LEU A 271 11.82 18.78 -4.39
CA LEU A 271 11.86 18.86 -5.85
C LEU A 271 12.67 20.10 -6.26
N ALA A 272 13.75 19.89 -6.99
CA ALA A 272 14.59 20.95 -7.52
C ALA A 272 13.94 21.62 -8.76
N PRO A 273 14.30 22.88 -9.08
CA PRO A 273 13.72 23.58 -10.22
C PRO A 273 13.91 22.89 -11.58
N ASP A 274 15.00 22.13 -11.75
CA ASP A 274 15.29 21.35 -12.95
C ASP A 274 14.53 20.01 -13.03
N GLY A 275 13.80 19.64 -11.97
CA GLY A 275 13.05 18.39 -11.87
C GLY A 275 13.75 17.28 -11.11
N ASP A 276 14.94 17.51 -10.55
CA ASP A 276 15.61 16.51 -9.69
C ASP A 276 14.89 16.37 -8.34
N ILE A 277 15.02 15.21 -7.69
CA ILE A 277 14.47 14.97 -6.36
C ILE A 277 15.62 14.71 -5.38
N ILE A 278 15.69 15.53 -4.34
CA ILE A 278 16.80 15.50 -3.37
C ILE A 278 16.25 15.05 -2.02
N THR A 279 16.82 13.99 -1.44
CA THR A 279 16.55 13.62 -0.04
C THR A 279 17.23 14.62 0.89
N LEU A 280 16.45 15.29 1.74
CA LEU A 280 16.96 16.23 2.74
C LEU A 280 17.36 15.52 4.04
N GLY A 281 16.66 14.43 4.39
CA GLY A 281 17.00 13.58 5.52
C GLY A 281 15.79 13.04 6.28
N ARG A 282 16.07 12.17 7.26
CA ARG A 282 15.11 11.60 8.20
C ARG A 282 14.57 12.70 9.12
N HIS A 283 13.26 12.76 9.36
CA HIS A 283 12.61 13.85 10.09
C HIS A 283 11.84 13.37 11.32
N ASP A 284 12.16 13.92 12.49
CA ASP A 284 11.62 13.52 13.80
C ASP A 284 10.71 14.57 14.46
N PHE A 285 10.38 15.64 13.73
CA PHE A 285 9.57 16.78 14.22
C PHE A 285 10.12 17.39 15.52
N ASP A 286 11.41 17.73 15.53
CA ASP A 286 12.13 18.29 16.67
C ASP A 286 12.12 17.34 17.88
N GLY A 287 12.31 16.04 17.60
CA GLY A 287 12.29 14.96 18.57
C GLY A 287 10.89 14.59 19.12
N LYS A 288 9.81 15.20 18.61
CA LYS A 288 8.42 14.90 19.06
C LYS A 288 7.86 13.62 18.47
N LEU A 289 8.48 13.09 17.42
CA LEU A 289 8.21 11.78 16.84
C LEU A 289 9.45 10.91 17.01
N PHE A 290 9.37 9.92 17.88
CA PHE A 290 10.51 9.08 18.25
C PHE A 290 10.58 7.75 17.49
N MET A 291 9.53 7.41 16.73
CA MET A 291 9.34 6.14 16.00
C MET A 291 8.59 6.40 14.68
N SER A 292 8.15 5.36 13.99
CA SER A 292 7.46 5.49 12.71
C SER A 292 6.11 6.22 12.79
N MET A 293 5.60 6.59 11.62
CA MET A 293 4.23 7.04 11.40
C MET A 293 3.62 6.30 10.22
N THR A 294 2.30 6.33 10.10
CA THR A 294 1.58 5.78 8.95
C THR A 294 2.10 6.36 7.63
N ALA A 295 2.09 5.53 6.58
CA ALA A 295 2.28 5.99 5.22
C ALA A 295 1.07 6.77 4.68
N HIS A 296 -0.06 6.82 5.39
CA HIS A 296 -1.28 7.44 4.91
C HIS A 296 -1.80 8.54 5.84
N PRO A 297 -1.01 9.60 6.12
CA PRO A 297 -1.54 10.75 6.83
C PRO A 297 -2.67 11.37 6.01
N LYS A 298 -3.77 11.77 6.67
CA LYS A 298 -4.87 12.46 6.01
C LYS A 298 -4.76 13.95 6.28
N ILE A 299 -4.60 14.73 5.21
CA ILE A 299 -4.46 16.18 5.27
C ILE A 299 -5.83 16.81 5.11
N ASP A 300 -6.23 17.63 6.06
CA ASP A 300 -7.47 18.41 5.95
C ASP A 300 -7.23 19.61 5.01
N PRO A 301 -7.94 19.70 3.87
CA PRO A 301 -7.73 20.79 2.91
C PRO A 301 -8.19 22.16 3.44
N GLU A 302 -9.02 22.23 4.48
CA GLU A 302 -9.47 23.50 5.09
C GLU A 302 -8.45 24.03 6.11
N THR A 303 -7.87 23.15 6.94
CA THR A 303 -6.99 23.58 8.05
C THR A 303 -5.49 23.42 7.74
N GLY A 304 -5.14 22.62 6.73
CA GLY A 304 -3.75 22.25 6.44
C GLY A 304 -3.12 21.31 7.47
N GLU A 305 -3.90 20.83 8.44
CA GLU A 305 -3.43 19.88 9.44
C GLU A 305 -3.36 18.46 8.86
N ALA A 306 -2.29 17.74 9.18
CA ALA A 306 -2.16 16.33 8.87
C ALA A 306 -2.51 15.49 10.11
N PHE A 307 -3.48 14.59 9.96
CA PHE A 307 -3.81 13.58 10.94
C PHE A 307 -3.04 12.31 10.63
N ALA A 308 -2.43 11.72 11.64
CA ALA A 308 -1.57 10.56 11.49
C ALA A 308 -1.60 9.69 12.73
N PHE A 309 -1.04 8.50 12.61
CA PHE A 309 -0.89 7.59 13.72
C PHE A 309 0.40 6.81 13.58
N ARG A 310 0.76 6.09 14.65
CA ARG A 310 1.75 5.03 14.65
C ARG A 310 1.13 3.78 15.23
N TYR A 311 1.57 2.63 14.74
CA TYR A 311 1.15 1.34 15.25
C TYR A 311 2.35 0.39 15.33
N GLY A 312 2.22 -0.69 16.09
CA GLY A 312 3.28 -1.67 16.20
C GLY A 312 2.93 -2.87 17.08
N PRO A 313 3.87 -3.81 17.23
CA PRO A 313 3.63 -5.08 17.94
C PRO A 313 3.65 -4.95 19.47
N MET A 314 3.89 -3.76 20.03
CA MET A 314 4.01 -3.51 21.47
C MET A 314 2.99 -2.45 21.94
N PRO A 315 2.40 -2.59 23.15
CA PRO A 315 1.51 -1.57 23.71
C PRO A 315 2.19 -0.20 23.94
N PRO A 316 1.47 0.93 23.76
CA PRO A 316 0.17 1.01 23.08
C PRO A 316 0.31 0.61 21.60
N PHE A 317 -0.53 -0.33 21.14
CA PHE A 317 -0.44 -0.87 19.78
C PHE A 317 -0.82 0.15 18.72
N LEU A 318 -1.57 1.19 19.10
CA LEU A 318 -1.96 2.32 18.27
C LEU A 318 -1.78 3.61 19.09
N SER A 319 -1.19 4.63 18.47
CA SER A 319 -1.14 5.99 19.01
C SER A 319 -1.42 7.00 17.90
N TYR A 320 -2.38 7.88 18.15
CA TYR A 320 -2.88 8.87 17.21
C TYR A 320 -2.31 10.26 17.52
N PHE A 321 -2.05 11.08 16.51
CA PHE A 321 -1.59 12.45 16.68
C PHE A 321 -1.91 13.30 15.44
N LYS A 322 -1.71 14.61 15.57
CA LYS A 322 -1.80 15.54 14.44
C LYS A 322 -0.54 16.37 14.30
N ILE A 323 -0.35 16.91 13.11
CA ILE A 323 0.71 17.84 12.76
C ILE A 323 0.03 19.07 12.17
N ASP A 324 0.29 20.24 12.74
CA ASP A 324 -0.32 21.46 12.25
C ASP A 324 0.28 21.94 10.92
N GLN A 325 -0.33 22.96 10.32
CA GLN A 325 0.13 23.55 9.05
C GLN A 325 1.59 24.05 9.08
N ASN A 326 2.14 24.33 10.27
CA ASN A 326 3.51 24.79 10.46
C ASN A 326 4.50 23.63 10.71
N GLY A 327 4.02 22.39 10.73
CA GLY A 327 4.83 21.21 11.01
C GLY A 327 4.99 20.90 12.49
N THR A 328 4.20 21.50 13.38
CA THR A 328 4.26 21.22 14.82
C THR A 328 3.42 19.99 15.15
N LYS A 329 4.08 18.92 15.59
CA LYS A 329 3.42 17.70 16.06
C LYS A 329 2.78 17.88 17.45
N SER A 330 1.56 17.38 17.62
CA SER A 330 0.86 17.29 18.91
C SER A 330 1.37 16.14 19.78
N PRO A 331 1.03 16.11 21.09
CA PRO A 331 1.19 14.91 21.91
C PRO A 331 0.46 13.70 21.29
N ASP A 332 0.98 12.51 21.56
CA ASP A 332 0.34 11.24 21.19
C ASP A 332 -0.90 11.00 22.06
N VAL A 333 -1.95 10.48 21.42
CA VAL A 333 -3.15 9.92 22.05
C VAL A 333 -3.05 8.39 21.97
N PRO A 334 -2.59 7.70 23.04
CA PRO A 334 -2.51 6.25 23.03
C PRO A 334 -3.89 5.62 23.11
N ILE A 335 -4.13 4.58 22.32
CA ILE A 335 -5.40 3.84 22.27
C ILE A 335 -5.19 2.47 22.94
N PHE A 336 -5.42 2.38 24.25
CA PHE A 336 -5.27 1.15 25.02
C PHE A 336 -6.47 0.20 24.89
N SER A 337 -7.62 0.71 24.44
CA SER A 337 -8.78 -0.11 24.07
C SER A 337 -8.52 -1.06 22.90
N MET A 338 -7.45 -0.82 22.12
CA MET A 338 -6.90 -1.79 21.20
C MET A 338 -6.03 -2.78 21.98
N THR A 339 -6.49 -4.01 22.16
CA THR A 339 -5.86 -4.99 23.07
C THR A 339 -4.96 -6.00 22.36
N ARG A 340 -4.95 -5.99 21.02
CA ARG A 340 -4.11 -6.86 20.20
C ARG A 340 -3.52 -6.06 19.04
N PRO A 341 -2.28 -6.37 18.61
CA PRO A 341 -1.68 -5.74 17.45
C PRO A 341 -2.42 -6.17 16.17
N SER A 342 -2.72 -5.19 15.32
CA SER A 342 -3.32 -5.36 14.00
C SER A 342 -2.43 -4.71 12.96
N PHE A 343 -2.52 -5.15 11.71
CA PHE A 343 -1.95 -4.43 10.59
C PHE A 343 -2.87 -3.24 10.25
N LEU A 344 -2.52 -2.04 10.74
CA LEU A 344 -3.27 -0.80 10.48
C LEU A 344 -2.55 0.01 9.41
N HIS A 345 -2.70 -0.38 8.15
CA HIS A 345 -2.02 0.29 7.03
C HIS A 345 -2.52 1.72 6.84
N ASP A 346 -3.85 1.89 6.79
CA ASP A 346 -4.53 3.15 6.52
C ASP A 346 -5.65 3.42 7.54
N PHE A 347 -6.15 4.65 7.56
CA PHE A 347 -7.24 5.12 8.41
C PHE A 347 -8.06 6.18 7.65
N ALA A 348 -9.22 6.57 8.17
CA ALA A 348 -10.00 7.65 7.57
C ALA A 348 -10.23 8.79 8.56
N ILE A 349 -10.53 9.98 8.04
CA ILE A 349 -10.99 11.13 8.82
C ILE A 349 -12.34 11.61 8.29
N THR A 350 -13.10 12.28 9.13
CA THR A 350 -14.26 13.10 8.76
C THR A 350 -14.05 14.54 9.25
N LYS A 351 -15.06 15.41 9.18
CA LYS A 351 -14.99 16.73 9.84
C LYS A 351 -14.94 16.59 11.37
N LYS A 352 -15.44 15.48 11.93
CA LYS A 352 -15.54 15.28 13.39
C LYS A 352 -14.67 14.15 13.94
N TYR A 353 -14.40 13.10 13.16
CA TYR A 353 -13.85 11.85 13.69
C TYR A 353 -12.60 11.38 12.94
N ALA A 354 -11.76 10.61 13.63
CA ALA A 354 -10.77 9.72 13.05
C ALA A 354 -11.26 8.28 13.20
N ILE A 355 -11.02 7.45 12.18
CA ILE A 355 -11.57 6.10 12.06
C ILE A 355 -10.44 5.12 11.78
N PHE A 356 -10.26 4.14 12.66
CA PHE A 356 -9.20 3.12 12.58
C PHE A 356 -9.81 1.73 12.37
N ALA A 357 -9.16 0.89 11.56
CA ALA A 357 -9.64 -0.47 11.33
C ALA A 357 -8.80 -1.51 12.07
N ASP A 358 -9.48 -2.32 12.87
CA ASP A 358 -8.96 -3.47 13.57
C ASP A 358 -9.37 -4.73 12.79
N ILE A 359 -8.53 -5.16 11.84
CA ILE A 359 -8.85 -6.17 10.80
C ILE A 359 -8.30 -7.55 11.14
N GLN A 360 -8.59 -8.57 10.31
CA GLN A 360 -8.12 -9.95 10.55
C GLN A 360 -6.62 -10.15 10.33
N ILE A 361 -5.93 -9.22 9.67
CA ILE A 361 -4.47 -9.25 9.52
C ILE A 361 -3.83 -8.73 10.81
N GLY A 362 -3.20 -9.63 11.56
CA GLY A 362 -2.54 -9.36 12.83
C GLY A 362 -1.03 -9.35 12.71
N MET A 363 -0.37 -8.68 13.65
CA MET A 363 1.08 -8.78 13.84
C MET A 363 1.35 -9.57 15.13
N ASN A 364 1.48 -10.89 15.05
CA ASN A 364 1.57 -11.72 16.26
C ASN A 364 3.04 -12.03 16.62
N PRO A 365 3.59 -11.47 17.71
CA PRO A 365 4.97 -11.77 18.13
C PRO A 365 5.19 -13.24 18.47
N ILE A 366 4.14 -13.98 18.85
CA ILE A 366 4.22 -15.42 19.15
C ILE A 366 4.46 -16.22 17.86
N ASP A 367 3.82 -15.83 16.76
CA ASP A 367 4.02 -16.47 15.45
C ASP A 367 5.48 -16.28 15.03
N PHE A 368 6.04 -15.09 15.22
CA PHE A 368 7.45 -14.81 14.97
C PHE A 368 8.39 -15.72 15.79
N ILE A 369 8.13 -15.89 17.09
CA ILE A 369 8.94 -16.74 17.97
C ILE A 369 8.79 -18.24 17.63
N THR A 370 7.66 -18.65 17.06
CA THR A 370 7.41 -20.05 16.65
C THR A 370 7.82 -20.33 15.20
N GLY A 371 8.37 -19.33 14.49
CA GLY A 371 8.87 -19.45 13.13
C GLY A 371 7.87 -19.15 12.03
N GLY A 372 6.69 -18.64 12.36
CA GLY A 372 5.73 -18.10 11.40
C GLY A 372 6.10 -16.70 10.91
N SER A 373 5.36 -16.22 9.90
CA SER A 373 5.45 -14.84 9.42
C SER A 373 5.10 -13.86 10.56
N PRO A 374 5.79 -12.70 10.66
CA PRO A 374 5.44 -11.67 11.64
C PRO A 374 4.06 -11.05 11.39
N VAL A 375 3.51 -11.23 10.18
CA VAL A 375 2.16 -10.78 9.79
C VAL A 375 1.38 -11.97 9.26
N SER A 376 0.22 -12.25 9.86
CA SER A 376 -0.62 -13.40 9.55
C SER A 376 -2.11 -13.05 9.65
N SER A 377 -2.99 -13.82 9.01
CA SER A 377 -4.44 -13.65 9.10
C SER A 377 -5.04 -14.52 10.20
N ASP A 378 -5.84 -13.93 11.08
CA ASP A 378 -6.68 -14.61 12.08
C ASP A 378 -8.14 -14.64 11.60
N SER A 379 -8.55 -15.75 10.99
CA SER A 379 -9.92 -15.93 10.48
C SER A 379 -10.98 -15.94 11.58
N GLY A 380 -10.61 -16.17 12.84
CA GLY A 380 -11.50 -16.14 14.00
C GLY A 380 -11.76 -14.74 14.56
N LYS A 381 -10.94 -13.75 14.18
CA LYS A 381 -11.10 -12.35 14.61
C LYS A 381 -12.26 -11.70 13.85
N VAL A 382 -13.13 -11.01 14.57
CA VAL A 382 -14.19 -10.16 13.97
C VAL A 382 -13.59 -8.78 13.69
N PRO A 383 -13.54 -8.31 12.44
CA PRO A 383 -13.09 -6.94 12.15
C PRO A 383 -13.95 -5.89 12.80
N ARG A 384 -13.35 -4.76 13.19
CA ARG A 384 -14.03 -3.64 13.85
C ARG A 384 -13.51 -2.30 13.36
N LEU A 385 -14.35 -1.27 13.44
CA LEU A 385 -13.97 0.13 13.20
C LEU A 385 -13.99 0.92 14.51
N GLY A 386 -12.88 1.54 14.85
CA GLY A 386 -12.71 2.41 16.00
C GLY A 386 -12.91 3.87 15.60
N VAL A 387 -13.83 4.56 16.24
CA VAL A 387 -14.19 5.96 15.98
C VAL A 387 -13.84 6.79 17.21
N ILE A 388 -13.04 7.84 17.00
CA ILE A 388 -12.65 8.80 18.04
C ILE A 388 -12.80 10.22 17.51
N PRO A 389 -13.21 11.22 18.32
CA PRO A 389 -13.15 12.62 17.88
C PRO A 389 -11.75 12.98 17.39
N ARG A 390 -11.64 13.61 16.23
CA ARG A 390 -10.32 13.86 15.60
C ARG A 390 -9.41 14.80 16.40
N TYR A 391 -9.95 15.55 17.35
CA TYR A 391 -9.19 16.40 18.29
C TYR A 391 -9.22 15.88 19.73
N ALA A 392 -9.51 14.59 19.93
CA ALA A 392 -9.44 13.96 21.24
C ALA A 392 -8.06 14.15 21.87
N LYS A 393 -8.03 14.30 23.20
CA LYS A 393 -6.78 14.44 23.99
C LYS A 393 -6.37 13.14 24.67
N ASP A 394 -7.30 12.20 24.78
CA ASP A 394 -7.18 10.87 25.36
C ASP A 394 -8.19 9.93 24.68
N GLU A 395 -8.17 8.64 25.03
CA GLU A 395 -9.04 7.63 24.41
C GLU A 395 -10.46 7.56 24.99
N SER A 396 -10.87 8.45 25.91
CA SER A 396 -12.13 8.31 26.65
C SER A 396 -13.39 8.31 25.77
N GLU A 397 -13.31 8.90 24.59
CA GLU A 397 -14.38 8.98 23.61
C GLU A 397 -14.26 7.96 22.46
N MET A 398 -13.30 7.03 22.54
CA MET A 398 -13.12 5.96 21.55
C MET A 398 -14.28 4.96 21.60
N LYS A 399 -14.85 4.65 20.44
CA LYS A 399 -15.93 3.66 20.27
C LYS A 399 -15.58 2.64 19.20
N TRP A 400 -15.70 1.36 19.52
CA TRP A 400 -15.47 0.27 18.57
C TRP A 400 -16.79 -0.32 18.09
N PHE A 401 -16.94 -0.47 16.77
CA PHE A 401 -18.12 -1.05 16.13
C PHE A 401 -17.70 -2.30 15.36
N ASP A 402 -18.39 -3.43 15.60
CA ASP A 402 -18.11 -4.67 14.88
C ASP A 402 -18.57 -4.55 13.42
N VAL A 403 -17.69 -4.93 12.50
CA VAL A 403 -17.93 -4.91 11.05
C VAL A 403 -17.50 -6.27 10.46
N PRO A 404 -18.23 -7.36 10.75
CA PRO A 404 -17.78 -8.72 10.45
C PRO A 404 -17.43 -8.93 8.97
N GLY A 405 -16.22 -9.41 8.66
CA GLY A 405 -15.76 -9.70 7.30
C GLY A 405 -15.38 -8.48 6.46
N PHE A 406 -15.08 -7.34 7.08
CA PHE A 406 -14.58 -6.13 6.43
C PHE A 406 -13.09 -5.92 6.73
N ASN A 407 -12.22 -6.31 5.81
CA ASN A 407 -10.77 -6.21 5.91
C ASN A 407 -10.26 -5.13 4.95
N ILE A 408 -10.12 -3.92 5.48
CA ILE A 408 -9.60 -2.79 4.71
C ILE A 408 -8.07 -2.76 4.78
N VAL A 409 -7.45 -2.52 3.63
CA VAL A 409 -6.03 -2.13 3.57
C VAL A 409 -5.95 -0.63 3.29
N HIS A 410 -6.69 -0.14 2.29
CA HIS A 410 -6.79 1.28 1.97
C HIS A 410 -8.14 1.86 2.37
N ALA A 411 -8.15 3.12 2.81
CA ALA A 411 -9.35 3.90 3.06
C ALA A 411 -9.47 5.02 2.01
N ILE A 412 -10.51 4.96 1.17
CA ILE A 412 -10.69 5.91 0.07
C ILE A 412 -11.13 7.27 0.63
N ASN A 413 -12.22 7.28 1.41
CA ASN A 413 -12.69 8.48 2.09
C ASN A 413 -13.71 8.14 3.19
N ALA A 414 -13.97 9.08 4.09
CA ALA A 414 -15.10 9.03 5.01
C ALA A 414 -15.69 10.43 5.24
N TRP A 415 -16.96 10.48 5.65
CA TRP A 415 -17.64 11.73 5.98
C TRP A 415 -18.74 11.54 7.01
N ASP A 416 -19.18 12.67 7.55
CA ASP A 416 -20.29 12.78 8.49
C ASP A 416 -21.62 12.98 7.74
N GLU A 417 -22.67 12.27 8.14
CA GLU A 417 -24.07 12.49 7.76
C GLU A 417 -24.94 12.73 9.01
N ASP A 418 -26.19 13.15 8.81
CA ASP A 418 -27.16 13.37 9.90
C ASP A 418 -26.64 14.29 11.03
N GLY A 419 -25.97 15.37 10.65
CA GLY A 419 -25.38 16.31 11.61
C GLY A 419 -24.18 15.74 12.39
N GLY A 420 -23.61 14.61 11.96
CA GLY A 420 -22.49 13.92 12.61
C GLY A 420 -22.88 12.76 13.51
N ASP A 421 -24.14 12.32 13.45
CA ASP A 421 -24.58 11.10 14.14
C ASP A 421 -24.35 9.84 13.31
N THR A 422 -24.13 9.98 12.00
CA THR A 422 -23.84 8.87 11.08
C THR A 422 -22.48 9.09 10.43
N ILE A 423 -21.64 8.06 10.39
CA ILE A 423 -20.41 8.05 9.60
C ILE A 423 -20.63 7.20 8.37
N VAL A 424 -20.18 7.69 7.21
CA VAL A 424 -20.10 6.91 5.97
C VAL A 424 -18.63 6.79 5.58
N MET A 425 -18.17 5.57 5.34
CA MET A 425 -16.82 5.25 4.88
C MET A 425 -16.89 4.48 3.55
N VAL A 426 -16.03 4.83 2.61
CA VAL A 426 -15.86 4.10 1.35
C VAL A 426 -14.46 3.50 1.34
N ALA A 427 -14.37 2.18 1.18
CA ALA A 427 -13.09 1.48 1.14
C ALA A 427 -13.19 0.13 0.43
N PRO A 428 -12.11 -0.34 -0.23
CA PRO A 428 -11.98 -1.70 -0.70
C PRO A 428 -11.91 -2.69 0.48
N ASN A 429 -12.76 -3.70 0.42
CA ASN A 429 -12.71 -4.87 1.29
C ASN A 429 -11.95 -6.00 0.59
N ILE A 430 -10.88 -6.50 1.19
CA ILE A 430 -10.02 -7.54 0.62
C ILE A 430 -10.53 -8.93 1.00
N LEU A 431 -10.84 -9.75 -0.01
CA LEU A 431 -11.37 -11.11 0.17
C LEU A 431 -10.74 -12.08 -0.85
N PRO A 432 -10.31 -13.31 -0.46
CA PRO A 432 -10.09 -13.79 0.90
C PRO A 432 -8.87 -13.12 1.55
N VAL A 433 -8.94 -12.78 2.83
CA VAL A 433 -7.88 -12.06 3.55
C VAL A 433 -6.60 -12.89 3.68
N GLU A 434 -6.72 -14.22 3.69
CA GLU A 434 -5.62 -15.18 3.84
C GLU A 434 -4.60 -15.12 2.69
N HIS A 435 -5.00 -14.56 1.54
CA HIS A 435 -4.16 -14.46 0.36
C HIS A 435 -3.41 -13.13 0.25
N THR A 436 -3.69 -12.16 1.12
CA THR A 436 -3.18 -10.77 1.01
C THR A 436 -1.66 -10.68 0.93
N LEU A 437 -0.92 -11.54 1.64
CA LEU A 437 0.55 -11.50 1.68
C LEU A 437 1.24 -12.53 0.80
N GLU A 438 0.51 -13.53 0.31
CA GLU A 438 1.12 -14.69 -0.36
C GLU A 438 0.62 -14.91 -1.78
N ARG A 439 -0.65 -14.59 -2.07
CA ARG A 439 -1.33 -14.91 -3.33
C ARG A 439 -2.23 -13.76 -3.76
N MET A 440 -1.63 -12.58 -3.94
CA MET A 440 -2.36 -11.37 -4.37
C MET A 440 -3.08 -11.56 -5.72
N ASP A 441 -2.68 -12.53 -6.54
CA ASP A 441 -3.40 -12.91 -7.76
C ASP A 441 -4.80 -13.50 -7.49
N MET A 442 -5.04 -13.98 -6.27
CA MET A 442 -6.27 -14.62 -5.83
C MET A 442 -7.17 -13.72 -4.99
N ILE A 443 -6.75 -12.49 -4.68
CA ILE A 443 -7.59 -11.55 -3.92
C ILE A 443 -8.55 -10.79 -4.83
N HIS A 444 -9.70 -10.45 -4.25
CA HIS A 444 -10.69 -9.55 -4.81
C HIS A 444 -10.91 -8.39 -3.83
N ALA A 445 -10.58 -7.19 -4.26
CA ALA A 445 -10.88 -5.95 -3.57
C ALA A 445 -12.26 -5.45 -4.01
N SER A 446 -13.26 -5.62 -3.15
CA SER A 446 -14.63 -5.12 -3.39
C SER A 446 -14.80 -3.77 -2.71
N VAL A 447 -14.94 -2.69 -3.47
CA VAL A 447 -15.24 -1.37 -2.89
C VAL A 447 -16.62 -1.41 -2.23
N GLU A 448 -16.67 -1.11 -0.94
CA GLU A 448 -17.89 -1.08 -0.15
C GLU A 448 -18.09 0.30 0.50
N LYS A 449 -19.36 0.65 0.69
CA LYS A 449 -19.80 1.76 1.53
C LYS A 449 -20.25 1.18 2.87
N VAL A 450 -19.61 1.61 3.95
CA VAL A 450 -19.92 1.23 5.32
C VAL A 450 -20.54 2.42 6.03
N LYS A 451 -21.73 2.23 6.62
CA LYS A 451 -22.41 3.25 7.42
C LYS A 451 -22.49 2.82 8.86
N ILE A 452 -22.14 3.73 9.76
CA ILE A 452 -22.17 3.53 11.21
C ILE A 452 -23.07 4.60 11.82
N ASP A 453 -24.15 4.18 12.47
CA ASP A 453 -24.97 5.05 13.32
C ASP A 453 -24.35 5.08 14.73
N LEU A 454 -23.85 6.25 15.14
CA LEU A 454 -23.14 6.43 16.41
C LEU A 454 -24.05 6.43 17.64
N LYS A 455 -25.37 6.57 17.45
CA LYS A 455 -26.38 6.54 18.52
C LYS A 455 -26.85 5.11 18.79
N THR A 456 -27.18 4.38 17.73
CA THR A 456 -27.71 3.01 17.83
C THR A 456 -26.61 1.96 17.83
N GLY A 457 -25.43 2.28 17.31
CA GLY A 457 -24.34 1.34 17.08
C GLY A 457 -24.56 0.41 15.89
N MET A 458 -25.60 0.67 15.08
CA MET A 458 -25.91 -0.14 13.92
C MET A 458 -24.91 0.12 12.80
N VAL A 459 -24.38 -0.96 12.22
CA VAL A 459 -23.49 -0.93 11.06
C VAL A 459 -24.18 -1.57 9.87
N SER A 460 -24.09 -0.92 8.71
CA SER A 460 -24.53 -1.49 7.43
C SER A 460 -23.43 -1.38 6.38
N ARG A 461 -23.42 -2.33 5.44
CA ARG A 461 -22.41 -2.45 4.40
C ARG A 461 -23.07 -2.64 3.06
N HIS A 462 -22.55 -1.97 2.03
CA HIS A 462 -23.08 -2.03 0.68
C HIS A 462 -21.94 -2.06 -0.34
N PRO A 463 -21.76 -3.17 -1.09
CA PRO A 463 -20.84 -3.21 -2.23
C PRO A 463 -21.24 -2.19 -3.31
N VAL A 464 -20.25 -1.42 -3.77
CA VAL A 464 -20.42 -0.33 -4.75
C VAL A 464 -20.26 -0.84 -6.18
N SER A 465 -19.42 -1.86 -6.38
CA SER A 465 -19.22 -2.51 -7.68
C SER A 465 -18.77 -3.96 -7.49
N THR A 466 -18.98 -4.79 -8.52
CA THR A 466 -18.51 -6.18 -8.55
C THR A 466 -17.12 -6.33 -9.19
N ARG A 467 -16.50 -5.22 -9.65
CA ARG A 467 -15.14 -5.25 -10.19
C ARG A 467 -14.12 -5.32 -9.06
N ASN A 468 -12.97 -5.93 -9.35
CA ASN A 468 -11.80 -5.94 -8.48
C ASN A 468 -11.15 -4.55 -8.49
N LEU A 469 -11.45 -3.72 -7.48
CA LEU A 469 -11.11 -2.31 -7.41
C LEU A 469 -10.38 -1.98 -6.11
N ASP A 470 -9.18 -1.39 -6.23
CA ASP A 470 -8.37 -0.93 -5.11
C ASP A 470 -7.68 0.41 -5.48
N PHE A 471 -6.80 0.95 -4.63
CA PHE A 471 -6.07 2.21 -4.83
C PHE A 471 -7.01 3.34 -5.26
N GLY A 472 -8.16 3.44 -4.58
CA GLY A 472 -9.17 4.42 -4.89
C GLY A 472 -8.76 5.81 -4.43
N VAL A 473 -8.80 6.78 -5.34
CA VAL A 473 -8.53 8.19 -5.07
C VAL A 473 -9.76 9.05 -5.33
N ILE A 474 -9.79 10.22 -4.70
CA ILE A 474 -10.84 11.22 -4.85
C ILE A 474 -10.23 12.56 -5.26
N ASN A 475 -11.07 13.55 -5.55
CA ASN A 475 -10.61 14.93 -5.56
C ASN A 475 -10.11 15.33 -4.16
N PRO A 476 -8.82 15.72 -3.99
CA PRO A 476 -8.26 16.00 -2.66
C PRO A 476 -8.99 17.09 -1.86
N ALA A 477 -9.74 17.98 -2.51
CA ALA A 477 -10.56 18.99 -1.82
C ALA A 477 -11.69 18.40 -0.96
N TYR A 478 -12.02 17.11 -1.18
CA TYR A 478 -13.09 16.38 -0.53
C TYR A 478 -12.63 15.36 0.52
N VAL A 479 -11.34 15.32 0.88
CA VAL A 479 -10.86 14.48 1.98
C VAL A 479 -11.61 14.84 3.27
N GLY A 480 -12.21 13.84 3.92
CA GLY A 480 -13.01 14.01 5.12
C GLY A 480 -14.38 14.64 4.90
N LYS A 481 -14.79 14.84 3.64
CA LYS A 481 -16.07 15.43 3.23
C LYS A 481 -16.80 14.48 2.30
N LYS A 482 -18.12 14.65 2.19
CA LYS A 482 -18.93 13.87 1.27
C LYS A 482 -18.50 14.12 -0.16
N ASN A 483 -18.08 13.06 -0.85
CA ASN A 483 -17.69 13.08 -2.26
C ASN A 483 -18.64 12.21 -3.09
N ARG A 484 -18.77 12.51 -4.37
CA ARG A 484 -19.56 11.76 -5.35
C ARG A 484 -18.70 10.81 -6.16
N TYR A 485 -17.48 11.20 -6.53
CA TYR A 485 -16.65 10.46 -7.47
C TYR A 485 -15.44 9.83 -6.81
N VAL A 486 -15.17 8.58 -7.19
CA VAL A 486 -13.96 7.84 -6.83
C VAL A 486 -13.33 7.31 -8.12
N TYR A 487 -12.01 7.39 -8.23
CA TYR A 487 -11.22 6.79 -9.31
C TYR A 487 -10.40 5.64 -8.74
N ALA A 488 -10.69 4.41 -9.14
CA ALA A 488 -10.06 3.21 -8.58
C ALA A 488 -9.31 2.41 -9.65
N ALA A 489 -8.19 1.81 -9.26
CA ALA A 489 -7.42 0.89 -10.08
C ALA A 489 -8.19 -0.43 -10.27
N ILE A 490 -8.24 -0.94 -11.49
CA ILE A 490 -8.82 -2.24 -11.83
C ILE A 490 -7.72 -3.29 -11.74
N GLY A 491 -7.76 -4.15 -10.73
CA GLY A 491 -6.83 -5.25 -10.55
C GLY A 491 -7.19 -6.46 -11.42
N ASP A 492 -6.35 -6.81 -12.41
CA ASP A 492 -6.60 -7.95 -13.30
C ASP A 492 -5.31 -8.46 -13.98
N PRO A 493 -4.63 -9.48 -13.40
CA PRO A 493 -4.74 -9.93 -12.01
C PRO A 493 -3.97 -9.02 -11.05
N MET A 494 -4.39 -8.91 -9.79
CA MET A 494 -3.59 -8.22 -8.76
C MET A 494 -2.21 -8.89 -8.58
N PRO A 495 -1.12 -8.14 -8.32
CA PRO A 495 -1.05 -6.70 -8.11
C PRO A 495 -0.93 -5.85 -9.40
N LYS A 496 -1.13 -6.42 -10.59
CA LYS A 496 -1.12 -5.65 -11.84
C LYS A 496 -2.45 -4.92 -12.05
N VAL A 497 -2.35 -3.65 -12.45
CA VAL A 497 -3.50 -2.78 -12.69
C VAL A 497 -3.78 -2.69 -14.18
N ALA A 498 -4.86 -3.31 -14.65
CA ALA A 498 -5.21 -3.36 -16.08
C ALA A 498 -5.95 -2.11 -16.58
N GLY A 499 -6.41 -1.25 -15.67
CA GLY A 499 -7.16 -0.04 -16.02
C GLY A 499 -7.61 0.77 -14.82
N ILE A 500 -8.46 1.76 -15.07
CA ILE A 500 -9.05 2.66 -14.07
C ILE A 500 -10.57 2.72 -14.27
N ALA A 501 -11.32 2.66 -13.18
CA ALA A 501 -12.77 2.88 -13.16
C ALA A 501 -13.10 4.15 -12.37
N LYS A 502 -14.09 4.92 -12.85
CA LYS A 502 -14.72 6.01 -12.12
C LYS A 502 -16.05 5.53 -11.55
N LEU A 503 -16.22 5.67 -10.24
CA LEU A 503 -17.43 5.31 -9.51
C LEU A 503 -18.21 6.57 -9.14
N ASP A 504 -19.53 6.53 -9.25
CA ASP A 504 -20.45 7.49 -8.64
C ASP A 504 -21.02 6.90 -7.35
N VAL A 505 -20.45 7.27 -6.21
CA VAL A 505 -20.84 6.77 -4.89
C VAL A 505 -22.05 7.51 -4.30
N SER A 506 -22.65 8.45 -5.03
CA SER A 506 -23.90 9.10 -4.61
C SER A 506 -25.16 8.27 -4.92
N VAL A 507 -25.04 7.25 -5.77
CA VAL A 507 -26.12 6.32 -6.10
C VAL A 507 -26.68 5.72 -4.80
N ALA A 508 -28.01 5.76 -4.67
CA ALA A 508 -28.70 5.27 -3.50
C ALA A 508 -28.47 3.76 -3.36
N GLU A 509 -28.28 3.26 -2.13
CA GLU A 509 -28.03 1.83 -1.87
C GLU A 509 -29.23 0.94 -2.26
N SER A 510 -30.42 1.52 -2.35
CA SER A 510 -31.62 0.86 -2.88
C SER A 510 -31.58 0.67 -4.40
N ASP A 511 -30.82 1.50 -5.10
CA ASP A 511 -30.59 1.44 -6.54
C ASP A 511 -29.46 0.46 -6.82
N ARG A 512 -29.82 -0.80 -7.10
CA ARG A 512 -28.90 -1.93 -7.30
C ARG A 512 -28.07 -1.86 -8.60
N ARG A 513 -27.95 -0.68 -9.21
CA ARG A 513 -27.13 -0.48 -10.41
C ARG A 513 -25.66 -0.41 -10.02
N ASP A 514 -24.80 -0.86 -10.94
CA ASP A 514 -23.36 -0.70 -10.78
C ASP A 514 -23.01 0.80 -10.72
N CYS A 515 -22.15 1.18 -9.77
CA CYS A 515 -21.76 2.58 -9.58
C CYS A 515 -20.69 3.03 -10.60
N ILE A 516 -20.16 2.14 -11.44
CA ILE A 516 -19.20 2.51 -12.49
C ILE A 516 -19.87 3.40 -13.54
N VAL A 517 -19.37 4.62 -13.67
CA VAL A 517 -19.84 5.63 -14.65
C VAL A 517 -18.83 5.94 -15.74
N ALA A 518 -17.55 5.58 -15.56
CA ALA A 518 -16.54 5.63 -16.62
C ALA A 518 -15.47 4.55 -16.42
N CYS A 519 -14.81 4.13 -17.49
CA CYS A 519 -13.76 3.10 -17.43
C CYS A 519 -12.75 3.24 -18.56
N ARG A 520 -11.47 3.02 -18.24
CA ARG A 520 -10.36 2.90 -19.20
C ARG A 520 -9.56 1.65 -18.90
N LEU A 521 -9.60 0.68 -19.80
CA LEU A 521 -8.61 -0.40 -19.84
C LEU A 521 -7.40 0.07 -20.64
N PHE A 522 -6.19 -0.28 -20.19
CA PHE A 522 -4.95 0.12 -20.86
C PHE A 522 -4.63 -0.71 -22.11
N GLY A 523 -5.32 -1.84 -22.28
CA GLY A 523 -5.09 -2.79 -23.36
C GLY A 523 -4.26 -4.00 -22.93
N GLU A 524 -4.20 -5.01 -23.79
CA GLU A 524 -3.52 -6.26 -23.49
C GLU A 524 -2.01 -6.05 -23.23
N GLY A 525 -1.51 -6.66 -22.15
CA GLY A 525 -0.12 -6.54 -21.71
C GLY A 525 0.28 -5.13 -21.23
N CYS A 526 -0.68 -4.22 -21.08
CA CYS A 526 -0.45 -2.86 -20.57
C CYS A 526 -1.01 -2.73 -19.16
N PHE A 527 -0.16 -2.31 -18.23
CA PHE A 527 -0.53 -2.22 -16.82
C PHE A 527 -0.03 -0.91 -16.21
N GLY A 528 -0.83 -0.33 -15.32
CA GLY A 528 -0.50 0.90 -14.61
C GLY A 528 -0.25 0.69 -13.12
N GLY A 529 -0.68 1.66 -12.33
CA GLY A 529 -0.69 1.61 -10.87
C GLY A 529 -1.81 2.49 -10.31
N GLU A 530 -1.59 3.05 -9.11
CA GLU A 530 -2.53 4.00 -8.51
C GLU A 530 -2.79 5.19 -9.47
N PRO A 531 -4.06 5.53 -9.76
CA PRO A 531 -4.42 6.77 -10.42
C PRO A 531 -4.30 7.96 -9.46
N PHE A 532 -4.11 9.18 -9.97
CA PHE A 532 -4.21 10.40 -9.16
C PHE A 532 -5.11 11.42 -9.83
N PHE A 533 -5.99 12.08 -9.06
CA PHE A 533 -6.86 13.14 -9.57
C PHE A 533 -6.20 14.52 -9.40
N VAL A 534 -6.14 15.29 -10.49
CA VAL A 534 -5.64 16.66 -10.51
C VAL A 534 -6.76 17.60 -10.94
N ALA A 535 -7.27 18.39 -9.98
CA ALA A 535 -8.28 19.41 -10.26
C ALA A 535 -7.71 20.48 -11.23
N LYS A 536 -8.52 20.88 -12.21
CA LYS A 536 -8.16 21.92 -13.19
C LYS A 536 -7.90 23.27 -12.53
N ASP A 537 -8.78 23.65 -11.60
CA ASP A 537 -8.56 24.76 -10.68
C ASP A 537 -9.00 24.34 -9.27
N PRO A 538 -8.07 24.14 -8.32
CA PRO A 538 -8.41 23.73 -6.96
C PRO A 538 -9.13 24.82 -6.15
N ASN A 539 -9.01 26.08 -6.57
CA ASN A 539 -9.55 27.22 -5.83
C ASN A 539 -10.95 27.58 -6.31
N ASN A 540 -11.40 27.00 -7.42
CA ASN A 540 -12.74 27.20 -7.93
C ASN A 540 -13.74 26.27 -7.21
N LEU A 541 -14.41 26.80 -6.19
CA LEU A 541 -15.41 26.07 -5.40
C LEU A 541 -16.70 25.76 -6.19
N GLU A 542 -16.93 26.45 -7.31
CA GLU A 542 -18.09 26.24 -8.19
C GLU A 542 -17.81 25.21 -9.29
N ALA A 543 -16.57 24.70 -9.38
CA ALA A 543 -16.25 23.64 -10.32
C ALA A 543 -16.94 22.33 -9.92
N ASP A 544 -17.34 21.54 -10.91
CA ASP A 544 -17.80 20.18 -10.65
C ASP A 544 -16.69 19.37 -9.96
N GLU A 545 -17.07 18.43 -9.09
CA GLU A 545 -16.12 17.63 -8.31
C GLU A 545 -15.09 16.89 -9.19
N ASP A 546 -15.49 16.49 -10.40
CA ASP A 546 -14.67 15.80 -11.40
C ASP A 546 -14.05 16.72 -12.46
N ASP A 547 -14.07 18.05 -12.27
CA ASP A 547 -13.46 19.01 -13.20
C ASP A 547 -11.92 18.98 -13.10
N GLY A 548 -11.32 18.06 -13.84
CA GLY A 548 -9.89 17.83 -13.79
C GLY A 548 -9.45 16.66 -14.64
N TYR A 549 -8.31 16.10 -14.26
CA TYR A 549 -7.66 15.03 -14.99
C TYR A 549 -7.28 13.89 -14.05
N VAL A 550 -7.38 12.66 -14.55
CA VAL A 550 -6.82 11.48 -13.91
C VAL A 550 -5.48 11.18 -14.57
N VAL A 551 -4.43 11.02 -13.77
CA VAL A 551 -3.08 10.73 -14.27
C VAL A 551 -2.57 9.40 -13.73
N SER A 552 -1.76 8.70 -14.53
CA SER A 552 -1.11 7.45 -14.11
C SER A 552 0.07 7.09 -15.01
N TYR A 553 1.05 6.37 -14.45
CA TYR A 553 2.07 5.68 -15.25
C TYR A 553 1.52 4.37 -15.78
N VAL A 554 1.82 4.05 -17.04
CA VAL A 554 1.45 2.79 -17.70
C VAL A 554 2.67 2.18 -18.36
N HIS A 555 2.88 0.89 -18.17
CA HIS A 555 3.94 0.10 -18.77
C HIS A 555 3.35 -0.95 -19.72
N ASN A 556 3.88 -1.03 -20.92
CA ASN A 556 3.52 -2.05 -21.90
C ASN A 556 4.57 -3.16 -21.85
N GLU A 557 4.22 -4.30 -21.23
CA GLU A 557 5.11 -5.45 -21.06
C GLU A 557 5.51 -6.11 -22.39
N ASN A 558 4.71 -5.92 -23.45
CA ASN A 558 5.00 -6.47 -24.78
C ASN A 558 6.11 -5.70 -25.52
N THR A 559 6.23 -4.39 -25.26
CA THR A 559 7.18 -3.49 -25.96
C THR A 559 8.29 -2.97 -25.05
N GLY A 560 8.13 -3.08 -23.73
CA GLY A 560 9.01 -2.49 -22.72
C GLY A 560 8.85 -0.97 -22.54
N GLU A 561 7.93 -0.33 -23.27
CA GLU A 561 7.73 1.12 -23.22
C GLU A 561 6.90 1.53 -21.99
N SER A 562 7.27 2.64 -21.36
CA SER A 562 6.47 3.26 -20.29
C SER A 562 5.97 4.64 -20.72
N ARG A 563 4.75 4.98 -20.33
CA ARG A 563 4.08 6.24 -20.63
C ARG A 563 3.48 6.85 -19.37
N PHE A 564 3.39 8.16 -19.35
CA PHE A 564 2.53 8.90 -18.41
C PHE A 564 1.28 9.34 -19.15
N LEU A 565 0.11 8.90 -18.67
CA LEU A 565 -1.18 9.20 -19.28
C LEU A 565 -1.87 10.33 -18.51
N VAL A 566 -2.48 11.25 -19.25
CA VAL A 566 -3.40 12.26 -18.74
C VAL A 566 -4.75 12.02 -19.37
N MET A 567 -5.76 11.76 -18.53
CA MET A 567 -7.11 11.40 -18.94
C MET A 567 -8.11 12.44 -18.46
N ASP A 568 -9.06 12.83 -19.31
CA ASP A 568 -10.18 13.69 -18.92
C ASP A 568 -11.08 12.97 -17.92
N ALA A 569 -11.19 13.53 -16.72
CA ALA A 569 -11.91 12.92 -15.61
C ALA A 569 -13.44 12.97 -15.76
N LYS A 570 -13.97 13.82 -16.65
CA LYS A 570 -15.41 13.94 -17.01
C LYS A 570 -15.81 13.00 -18.13
N SER A 571 -14.87 12.58 -18.97
CA SER A 571 -15.17 11.69 -20.09
C SER A 571 -15.74 10.35 -19.60
N PRO A 572 -16.80 9.81 -20.25
CA PRO A 572 -17.36 8.50 -19.92
C PRO A 572 -16.38 7.34 -20.18
N ASN A 573 -15.29 7.59 -20.90
CA ASN A 573 -14.25 6.60 -21.18
C ASN A 573 -12.90 6.97 -20.55
N LEU A 574 -12.80 8.06 -19.78
CA LEU A 574 -11.53 8.64 -19.33
C LEU A 574 -10.58 8.86 -20.51
N ASP A 575 -10.98 9.71 -21.47
CA ASP A 575 -10.25 9.96 -22.72
C ASP A 575 -8.85 10.51 -22.51
N ILE A 576 -7.86 9.88 -23.17
CA ILE A 576 -6.46 10.28 -23.11
C ILE A 576 -6.32 11.60 -23.87
N VAL A 577 -6.16 12.69 -23.13
CA VAL A 577 -5.93 14.04 -23.68
C VAL A 577 -4.46 14.31 -23.91
N ALA A 578 -3.57 13.60 -23.20
CA ALA A 578 -2.14 13.60 -23.45
C ALA A 578 -1.50 12.26 -23.06
N ALA A 579 -0.48 11.85 -23.82
CA ALA A 579 0.41 10.77 -23.41
C ALA A 579 1.87 11.20 -23.59
N VAL A 580 2.67 11.03 -22.54
CA VAL A 580 4.09 11.34 -22.54
C VAL A 580 4.87 10.03 -22.57
N LYS A 581 5.77 9.87 -23.54
CA LYS A 581 6.69 8.74 -23.61
C LYS A 581 7.83 8.96 -22.62
N LEU A 582 8.07 7.97 -21.76
CA LEU A 582 9.11 8.03 -20.75
C LEU A 582 10.45 7.51 -21.31
N PRO A 583 11.58 8.09 -20.89
CA PRO A 583 12.91 7.75 -21.43
C PRO A 583 13.43 6.39 -20.96
N CYS A 584 12.82 5.81 -19.92
CA CYS A 584 13.17 4.50 -19.38
C CYS A 584 11.93 3.76 -18.89
N ARG A 585 12.12 2.50 -18.54
CA ARG A 585 11.10 1.69 -17.87
C ARG A 585 10.76 2.30 -16.51
N VAL A 586 9.47 2.33 -16.17
CA VAL A 586 8.99 2.69 -14.83
C VAL A 586 8.39 1.43 -14.20
N PRO A 587 9.01 0.87 -13.14
CA PRO A 587 8.51 -0.34 -12.49
C PRO A 587 7.12 -0.12 -11.87
N TYR A 588 6.44 -1.18 -11.49
CA TYR A 588 5.25 -1.06 -10.65
C TYR A 588 5.64 -0.41 -9.30
N GLY A 589 4.73 0.39 -8.75
CA GLY A 589 4.97 1.14 -7.51
C GLY A 589 3.72 1.15 -6.64
N PHE A 590 3.75 1.98 -5.60
CA PHE A 590 2.66 2.15 -4.66
C PHE A 590 2.01 3.52 -4.89
N HIS A 591 2.05 4.39 -3.88
CA HIS A 591 1.26 5.62 -3.89
C HIS A 591 1.99 6.80 -4.51
N GLY A 592 1.22 7.73 -5.06
CA GLY A 592 1.71 8.97 -5.65
C GLY A 592 0.96 10.21 -5.21
N LEU A 593 1.54 11.35 -5.55
CA LEU A 593 1.00 12.67 -5.26
C LEU A 593 1.30 13.59 -6.44
N PHE A 594 0.34 14.44 -6.81
CA PHE A 594 0.61 15.61 -7.63
C PHE A 594 0.85 16.84 -6.74
N VAL A 595 2.03 17.45 -6.87
CA VAL A 595 2.37 18.69 -6.19
C VAL A 595 2.40 19.83 -7.21
N ARG A 596 1.59 20.87 -7.00
CA ARG A 596 1.59 22.04 -7.89
C ARG A 596 2.84 22.88 -7.69
N ASP A 597 3.30 23.55 -8.75
CA ASP A 597 4.44 24.47 -8.65
C ASP A 597 4.18 25.60 -7.64
N SER A 598 2.93 26.05 -7.52
CA SER A 598 2.52 27.01 -6.49
C SER A 598 2.74 26.54 -5.06
N ASP A 599 2.66 25.23 -4.81
CA ASP A 599 2.86 24.66 -3.49
C ASP A 599 4.35 24.38 -3.26
N LEU A 600 5.08 23.95 -4.30
CA LEU A 600 6.54 23.82 -4.25
C LEU A 600 7.25 25.14 -3.92
N ARG A 601 6.74 26.27 -4.43
CA ARG A 601 7.30 27.60 -4.14
C ARG A 601 7.09 28.07 -2.68
N LYS A 602 6.22 27.40 -1.92
CA LYS A 602 5.98 27.68 -0.50
C LYS A 602 6.89 26.85 0.43
N LEU A 603 7.57 25.82 -0.10
CA LEU A 603 8.43 24.89 0.66
C LEU A 603 9.83 25.44 0.92
#